data_AF-A0A1Q7T8C9-F1
#
_entry.id   AF-A0A1Q7T8C9-F1
#
_cell.length_a   1.000
_cell.length_b   1.000
_cell.length_c   1.000
_cell.angle_alpha   90.00
_cell.angle_beta   90.00
_cell.angle_gamma   90.00
#
_symmetry.space_group_name_H-M   'P 1'
#
loop_
_entity.id
_entity.type
_entity.pdbx_description
1 polymer ?
#
loop_
_entity_poly.entity_id
_entity_poly.type
_entity_poly.pdbx_seq_one_letter_code
_entity_poly.pdbx_strand_id
1 'polypeptide(L)' 'MSQPATPRQEVKSYRPGMFRSSYRKYERDLKRHATQGWRLVSCTAAGRDIFLRVWLTATYER' A
#
# COMPACT_ATOMS: atom_id res chain seq x y z
N MET A 1 9.03 -29.44 -15.98
CA MET A 1 8.67 -28.08 -16.44
C MET A 1 8.38 -27.23 -15.21
N SER A 2 9.30 -26.35 -14.83
CA SER A 2 9.11 -25.45 -13.69
C SER A 2 8.20 -24.31 -14.12
N GLN A 3 6.97 -24.25 -13.60
CA GLN A 3 6.10 -23.08 -13.80
C GLN A 3 6.84 -21.83 -13.27
N PRO A 4 6.85 -20.71 -14.00
CA PRO A 4 7.33 -19.47 -13.44
C PRO A 4 6.45 -19.16 -12.23
N ALA A 5 7.06 -19.00 -11.05
CA ALA A 5 6.34 -18.56 -9.88
C ALA A 5 5.78 -17.16 -10.20
N THR A 6 4.48 -17.06 -10.43
CA THR A 6 3.84 -15.78 -10.69
C THR A 6 4.02 -14.92 -9.43
N PRO A 7 4.67 -13.75 -9.51
CA PRO A 7 4.85 -12.90 -8.34
C PRO A 7 3.46 -12.56 -7.79
N ARG A 8 3.26 -12.84 -6.50
CA ARG A 8 2.02 -12.48 -5.82
C ARG A 8 2.00 -10.98 -5.68
N GLN A 9 1.01 -10.33 -6.28
CA GLN A 9 0.81 -8.88 -6.13
C GLN A 9 -0.36 -8.59 -5.20
N GLU A 10 -0.17 -7.63 -4.31
CA GLU A 10 -1.21 -7.13 -3.40
C GLU A 10 -1.34 -5.62 -3.53
N VAL A 11 -2.54 -5.13 -3.82
CA VAL A 11 -2.83 -3.69 -3.94
C VAL A 11 -3.63 -3.25 -2.72
N LYS A 12 -3.14 -2.24 -2.01
CA LYS A 12 -3.81 -1.64 -0.85
C LYS A 12 -4.06 -0.17 -1.01
N SER A 13 -5.25 0.26 -0.60
CA SER A 13 -5.65 1.67 -0.60
C SER A 13 -5.79 2.19 0.83
N TYR A 14 -5.06 3.26 1.14
CA TYR A 14 -5.05 3.95 2.42
C TYR A 14 -5.86 5.23 2.31
N ARG A 15 -7.14 5.13 2.67
CA ARG A 15 -8.02 6.30 2.75
C ARG A 15 -7.79 7.07 4.07
N PRO A 16 -7.71 8.41 4.03
CA PRO A 16 -7.65 9.23 5.22
C PRO A 16 -8.95 9.01 6.00
N GLY A 17 -8.83 8.80 7.31
CA GLY A 17 -9.97 8.79 8.20
C GLY A 17 -10.18 10.17 8.82
N MET A 18 -11.28 10.33 9.55
CA MET A 18 -11.62 11.57 10.28
C MET A 18 -10.47 12.06 11.18
N PHE A 19 -9.69 11.13 11.77
CA PHE A 19 -8.56 11.42 12.66
C PHE A 19 -7.24 10.72 12.30
N ARG A 20 -7.18 9.98 11.19
CA ARG A 20 -6.00 9.16 10.84
C ARG A 20 -5.50 9.50 9.44
N SER A 21 -4.27 10.02 9.37
CA SER A 21 -3.57 10.25 8.11
C SER A 21 -3.37 8.92 7.36
N SER A 22 -3.64 8.94 6.06
CA SER A 22 -3.35 7.86 5.11
C SER A 22 -1.90 7.42 5.20
N TYR A 23 -0.99 8.37 5.41
CA TYR A 23 0.44 8.13 5.50
C TYR A 23 0.80 7.25 6.70
N ARG A 24 0.24 7.51 7.89
CA ARG A 24 0.50 6.68 9.08
C ARG A 24 -0.03 5.25 8.92
N LYS A 25 -1.16 5.06 8.23
CA LYS A 25 -1.68 3.73 7.92
C LYS A 25 -0.73 3.01 6.96
N TYR A 26 -0.32 3.70 5.91
CA TYR A 26 0.65 3.21 4.93
C TYR A 26 1.98 2.81 5.58
N GLU A 27 2.58 3.64 6.43
CA GLU A 27 3.86 3.34 7.10
C GLU A 27 3.77 2.09 7.98
N ARG A 28 2.67 1.95 8.74
CA ARG A 28 2.46 0.77 9.59
C ARG A 28 2.35 -0.50 8.74
N ASP A 29 1.57 -0.44 7.67
CA ASP A 29 1.43 -1.57 6.77
C ASP A 29 2.73 -1.86 6.03
N LEU A 30 3.46 -0.85 5.58
CA LEU A 30 4.76 -1.02 4.91
C LEU A 30 5.73 -1.81 5.77
N LYS A 31 5.84 -1.47 7.07
CA LYS A 31 6.67 -2.21 8.02
C LYS A 31 6.21 -3.66 8.16
N ARG A 32 4.89 -3.89 8.26
CA ARG A 32 4.32 -5.24 8.36
C ARG A 32 4.59 -6.09 7.13
N HIS A 33 4.40 -5.53 5.93
CA HIS A 33 4.67 -6.20 4.65
C HIS A 33 6.16 -6.55 4.54
N ALA A 34 7.05 -5.64 4.92
CA ALA A 34 8.49 -5.89 4.95
C ALA A 34 8.85 -7.07 5.87
N THR A 35 8.27 -7.17 7.07
CA THR A 35 8.46 -8.33 7.97
C THR A 35 7.95 -9.65 7.36
N GLN A 36 6.95 -9.58 6.48
CA GLN A 36 6.34 -10.73 5.82
C GLN A 36 7.01 -11.09 4.48
N GLY A 37 8.11 -10.42 4.12
CA GLY A 37 8.83 -10.67 2.87
C GLY A 37 8.17 -10.08 1.62
N TRP A 38 7.22 -9.17 1.79
CA TRP A 38 6.65 -8.40 0.68
C TRP A 38 7.49 -7.16 0.41
N ARG A 39 7.69 -6.85 -0.87
CA ARG A 39 8.39 -5.67 -1.34
C ARG A 39 7.41 -4.65 -1.87
N LEU A 40 7.59 -3.38 -1.53
CA LEU A 40 6.84 -2.29 -2.15
C LEU A 40 7.34 -2.07 -3.58
N VAL A 41 6.42 -2.15 -4.55
CA VAL A 41 6.69 -1.89 -5.97
C VAL A 41 6.41 -0.43 -6.31
N SER A 42 5.25 0.07 -5.89
CA SER A 42 4.81 1.43 -6.19
C SER A 42 3.92 1.97 -5.08
N CYS A 43 4.00 3.27 -4.82
CA CYS A 43 3.06 3.99 -3.98
C CYS A 43 2.64 5.27 -4.69
N THR A 44 1.36 5.43 -4.99
CA THR A 44 0.82 6.58 -5.71
C THR A 44 -0.24 7.29 -4.88
N ALA A 45 -0.32 8.62 -5.02
CA ALA A 45 -1.46 9.36 -4.52
C ALA A 45 -2.63 9.10 -5.47
N ALA A 46 -3.66 8.41 -4.98
CA ALA A 46 -4.83 8.12 -5.82
C ALA A 46 -5.72 9.36 -6.01
N GLY A 47 -5.45 10.50 -5.33
CA GLY A 47 -6.38 11.64 -5.17
C GLY A 47 -6.54 12.17 -3.72
N ARG A 48 -7.66 12.87 -3.46
CA ARG A 48 -7.93 13.59 -2.20
C ARG A 48 -9.38 13.44 -1.76
N ASP A 49 -9.64 13.49 -0.44
CA ASP A 49 -10.99 13.55 0.12
C ASP A 49 -11.57 14.99 0.12
N ILE A 50 -12.81 15.15 0.61
CA ILE A 50 -13.50 16.45 0.71
C ILE A 50 -12.79 17.45 1.62
N PHE A 51 -11.87 16.99 2.49
CA PHE A 51 -11.04 17.80 3.35
C PHE A 51 -9.62 18.00 2.77
N LEU A 52 -9.44 17.73 1.47
CA LEU A 52 -8.17 17.83 0.75
C LEU A 52 -7.06 16.90 1.26
N ARG A 53 -7.40 15.86 2.04
CA ARG A 53 -6.43 14.90 2.56
C ARG A 53 -6.13 13.86 1.50
N VAL A 54 -4.85 13.59 1.28
CA VAL A 54 -4.39 12.63 0.27
C VAL A 54 -4.73 11.21 0.67
N TRP A 55 -5.32 10.41 -0.24
CA TRP A 55 -5.37 8.95 -0.13
C TRP A 55 -4.24 8.31 -0.93
N LEU A 56 -3.70 7.19 -0.44
CA LEU A 56 -2.55 6.52 -1.07
C LEU A 56 -2.98 5.14 -1.56
N THR A 57 -2.41 4.70 -2.67
CA THR A 57 -2.51 3.31 -3.13
C THR A 57 -1.10 2.76 -3.25
N ALA A 58 -0.84 1.66 -2.55
CA ALA A 58 0.43 0.96 -2.61
C ALA A 58 0.24 -0.43 -3.24
N THR A 59 1.20 -0.81 -4.07
CA THR A 59 1.31 -2.14 -4.67
C THR A 59 2.51 -2.83 -4.07
N TYR A 60 2.30 -4.05 -3.57
CA TYR A 60 3.32 -4.91 -3.01
C TYR A 60 3.47 -6.17 -3.87
N GLU A 61 4.68 -6.73 -3.91
CA GLU A 61 4.99 -7.99 -4.59
C GLU A 61 5.70 -8.97 -3.65
N ARG A 62 5.54 -10.27 -3.90
CA ARG A 62 6.26 -11.36 -3.23
C ARG A 62 6.43 -12.56 -4.14
#